data_AF-A0A509LC99-F1
#
_entry.id   AF-A0A509LC99-F1
#
_cell.length_a   1.000
_cell.length_b   1.000
_cell.length_c   1.000
_cell.angle_alpha   90.00
_cell.angle_beta   90.00
_cell.angle_gamma   90.00
#
_symmetry.space_group_name_H-M   'P 1'
#
loop_
_entity.id
_entity.type
_entity.pdbx_description
1 polymer ?
#
loop_
_entity_poly.entity_id
_entity_poly.type
_entity_poly.pdbx_seq_one_letter_code
_entity_poly.pdbx_strand_id
1 'polypeptide(L)'
;MDTEKLKRNEYQGLVWPELIPGRLIKRYKRFLADVELADGAIVTAHCPNSGRMTTCSEPGRPVYLSWHDNPRRKLKYTWEIIQMPDSLVGVNTLVPNRLVKASIANGMVAELVDYEEIRPEVQTSKGSRLDLLLTDSHGAKCFVEIKNCTLVDEGVAFFPDAVTQRGRKHLEELKR
;
A
#
# COMPACT_ATOMS: atom_id res chain seq x y z
N MET A 1 -19.86 -22.89 25.31
CA MET A 1 -19.22 -23.49 24.13
C MET A 1 -20.22 -23.37 23.02
N ASP A 2 -20.11 -22.34 22.19
CA ASP A 2 -20.63 -22.47 20.84
C ASP A 2 -19.73 -21.71 19.89
N THR A 3 -19.11 -22.52 19.07
CA THR A 3 -18.13 -22.24 18.05
C THR A 3 -18.82 -21.65 16.83
N GLU A 4 -19.37 -20.45 16.95
CA GLU A 4 -19.47 -19.58 15.78
C GLU A 4 -18.10 -18.93 15.57
N LYS A 5 -17.17 -19.76 15.07
CA LYS A 5 -16.00 -19.26 14.36
C LYS A 5 -16.56 -18.34 13.28
N LEU A 6 -16.34 -17.04 13.45
CA LEU A 6 -16.49 -16.03 12.41
C LEU A 6 -16.05 -16.67 11.09
N LYS A 7 -16.96 -16.73 10.11
CA LYS A 7 -16.62 -17.11 8.74
C LYS A 7 -15.40 -16.30 8.35
N ARG A 8 -14.25 -16.96 8.32
CA ARG A 8 -12.98 -16.35 7.95
C ARG A 8 -13.15 -15.96 6.49
N ASN A 9 -13.31 -14.66 6.28
CA ASN A 9 -13.49 -13.93 5.03
C ASN A 9 -13.05 -14.74 3.79
N GLU A 10 -13.93 -14.87 2.78
CA GLU A 10 -13.62 -15.38 1.43
C GLU A 10 -12.67 -14.44 0.64
N TYR A 11 -11.95 -13.57 1.33
CA TYR A 11 -11.02 -12.61 0.75
C TYR A 11 -9.77 -13.34 0.26
N GLN A 12 -9.61 -13.37 -1.06
CA GLN A 12 -8.47 -14.00 -1.75
C GLN A 12 -7.34 -13.02 -2.06
N GLY A 13 -7.47 -11.74 -1.66
CA GLY A 13 -6.45 -10.73 -1.92
C GLY A 13 -5.22 -10.83 -1.01
N LEU A 14 -4.46 -9.74 -0.93
CA LEU A 14 -3.25 -9.69 -0.11
C LEU A 14 -3.56 -9.92 1.38
N VAL A 15 -3.05 -11.02 1.93
CA VAL A 15 -3.14 -11.30 3.37
C VAL A 15 -2.37 -10.23 4.14
N TRP A 16 -3.09 -9.52 5.01
CA TRP A 16 -2.53 -8.51 5.90
C TRP A 16 -2.27 -9.09 7.28
N PRO A 17 -1.21 -8.67 8.01
CA PRO A 17 -1.09 -8.97 9.42
C PRO A 17 -2.26 -8.39 10.22
N GLU A 18 -2.46 -8.90 11.43
CA GLU A 18 -3.34 -8.27 12.39
C GLU A 18 -2.90 -6.82 12.64
N LEU A 19 -3.90 -5.93 12.66
CA LEU A 19 -3.70 -4.50 12.79
C LEU A 19 -4.09 -4.02 14.19
N ILE A 20 -3.17 -3.32 14.83
CA ILE A 20 -3.32 -2.74 16.16
C ILE A 20 -3.82 -1.30 15.98
N PRO A 21 -5.01 -0.95 16.48
CA PRO A 21 -5.53 0.42 16.41
C PRO A 21 -4.80 1.34 17.39
N GLY A 22 -4.66 2.61 17.02
CA GLY A 22 -4.11 3.66 17.87
C GLY A 22 -4.47 5.05 17.38
N ARG A 23 -3.96 6.08 18.04
CA ARG A 23 -4.11 7.50 17.66
C ARG A 23 -2.77 8.12 17.32
N LEU A 24 -2.68 8.73 16.16
CA LEU A 24 -1.45 9.41 15.72
C LEU A 24 -1.17 10.60 16.64
N ILE A 25 0.00 10.64 17.27
CA ILE A 25 0.45 11.83 18.02
C ILE A 25 1.15 12.78 17.06
N LYS A 26 2.13 12.27 16.31
CA LYS A 26 2.88 13.06 15.32
C LYS A 26 3.66 12.16 14.38
N ARG A 27 3.84 12.61 13.14
CA ARG A 27 4.85 12.11 12.20
C ARG A 27 6.04 13.06 12.17
N TYR A 28 7.26 12.53 12.19
CA TYR A 28 8.48 13.34 12.21
C TYR A 28 9.66 12.58 11.57
N LYS A 29 10.71 13.32 11.21
CA LYS A 29 11.91 12.78 10.54
C LYS A 29 11.58 11.90 9.33
N ARG A 30 10.43 12.17 8.68
CA ARG A 30 9.84 11.44 7.54
C ARG A 30 9.39 10.00 7.82
N PHE A 31 10.18 9.23 8.56
CA PHE A 31 10.03 7.78 8.73
C PHE A 31 9.63 7.34 10.14
N LEU A 32 9.30 8.28 11.03
CA LEU A 32 8.89 7.99 12.39
C LEU A 32 7.48 8.56 12.64
N ALA A 33 6.67 7.80 13.37
CA ALA A 33 5.40 8.25 13.89
C ALA A 33 5.26 7.79 15.34
N ASP A 34 4.91 8.70 16.24
CA ASP A 34 4.52 8.33 17.60
C ASP A 34 3.00 8.13 17.62
N VAL A 35 2.56 7.02 18.23
CA VAL A 35 1.16 6.59 18.26
C VAL A 35 0.81 6.14 19.67
N GLU A 36 -0.33 6.61 20.17
CA GLU A 36 -0.92 6.16 21.42
C GLU A 36 -1.82 4.94 21.17
N LEU A 37 -1.57 3.84 21.87
CA LEU A 37 -2.35 2.60 21.78
C LEU A 37 -3.57 2.64 22.71
N ALA A 38 -4.46 1.65 22.59
CA ALA A 38 -5.68 1.57 23.39
C ALA A 38 -5.44 1.43 24.90
N ASP A 39 -4.29 0.91 25.32
CA ASP A 39 -3.86 0.79 26.71
C ASP A 39 -3.16 2.06 27.25
N GLY A 40 -3.06 3.11 26.43
CA GLY A 40 -2.37 4.36 26.76
C GLY A 40 -0.85 4.32 26.52
N ALA A 41 -0.28 3.19 26.09
CA ALA A 41 1.13 3.12 25.76
C ALA A 41 1.45 3.96 24.50
N ILE A 42 2.55 4.71 24.55
CA ILE A 42 3.06 5.44 23.39
C ILE A 42 4.16 4.61 22.73
N VAL A 43 3.97 4.28 21.46
CA VAL A 43 4.94 3.54 20.65
C VAL A 43 5.44 4.38 19.48
N THR A 44 6.70 4.20 19.11
CA THR A 44 7.24 4.75 17.86
C THR A 44 7.14 3.70 16.76
N ALA A 45 6.37 4.00 15.72
CA ALA A 45 6.22 3.20 14.52
C ALA A 45 7.11 3.71 13.38
N HIS A 46 7.55 2.80 12.52
CA HIS A 46 8.10 3.15 11.23
C HIS A 46 6.99 3.69 10.31
N CYS A 47 7.22 4.82 9.66
CA CYS A 47 6.38 5.34 8.59
C CYS A 47 7.01 4.99 7.22
N PRO A 48 6.54 3.93 6.53
CA PRO A 48 7.08 3.48 5.25
C PRO A 48 6.56 4.30 4.06
N ASN A 49 6.59 5.63 4.21
CA ASN A 49 6.18 6.58 3.18
C ASN A 49 7.13 7.78 3.21
N SER A 50 7.83 8.02 2.11
CA SER A 50 8.81 9.11 2.00
C SER A 50 8.19 10.43 1.51
N GLY A 51 6.93 10.41 1.09
CA GLY A 51 6.16 11.54 0.59
C GLY A 51 5.78 12.52 1.69
N ARG A 52 5.19 13.65 1.29
CA ARG A 52 4.84 14.72 2.24
C ARG A 52 3.72 14.30 3.19
N MET A 53 2.79 13.45 2.73
CA MET A 53 1.59 13.02 3.47
C MET A 53 0.82 14.19 4.09
N THR A 54 0.81 15.35 3.43
CA THR A 54 0.32 16.61 4.01
C THR A 54 -1.11 16.52 4.52
N THR A 55 -1.96 15.76 3.83
CA THR A 55 -3.35 15.49 4.24
C THR A 55 -3.51 14.19 5.03
N CYS A 56 -2.51 13.30 5.01
CA CYS A 56 -2.59 11.93 5.56
C CYS A 56 -1.71 11.72 6.81
N SER A 57 -1.47 12.77 7.61
CA SER A 57 -0.70 12.65 8.86
C SER A 57 -1.09 13.65 9.95
N GLU A 58 -2.37 14.02 10.00
CA GLU A 58 -2.90 14.93 11.01
C GLU A 58 -2.93 14.27 12.40
N PRO A 59 -2.33 14.89 13.44
CA PRO A 59 -2.42 14.41 14.82
C PRO A 59 -3.86 14.18 15.30
N GLY A 60 -4.04 13.22 16.21
CA GLY A 60 -5.32 12.80 16.79
C GLY A 60 -6.09 11.77 15.96
N ARG A 61 -5.77 11.60 14.68
CA ARG A 61 -6.47 10.66 13.80
C ARG A 61 -6.26 9.20 14.18
N PRO A 62 -7.28 8.34 14.02
CA PRO A 62 -7.12 6.89 14.15
C PRO A 62 -6.13 6.36 13.11
N VAL A 63 -5.24 5.48 13.55
CA VAL A 63 -4.25 4.79 12.72
C VAL A 63 -4.21 3.32 13.07
N TYR A 64 -3.67 2.52 12.15
CA TYR A 64 -3.52 1.09 12.33
C TYR A 64 -2.07 0.70 12.09
N LEU A 65 -1.51 -0.03 13.05
CA LEU A 65 -0.12 -0.48 13.06
C LEU A 65 -0.05 -1.99 12.85
N SER A 66 0.96 -2.47 12.15
CA SER A 66 1.38 -3.87 12.23
C SER A 66 2.52 -4.00 13.24
N TRP A 67 2.59 -5.14 13.92
CA TRP A 67 3.68 -5.48 14.84
C TRP A 67 4.57 -6.58 14.26
N HIS A 68 5.86 -6.51 14.54
CA HIS A 68 6.86 -7.44 14.03
C HIS A 68 7.83 -7.87 15.13
N ASP A 69 7.84 -9.16 15.47
CA ASP A 69 8.83 -9.73 16.38
C ASP A 69 10.15 -10.10 15.71
N ASN A 70 10.74 -9.17 14.99
CA ASN A 70 12.05 -9.40 14.39
C ASN A 70 13.11 -8.69 15.25
N PRO A 71 14.07 -9.42 15.87
CA PRO A 71 15.15 -8.82 16.65
C PRO A 71 16.04 -7.86 15.85
N ARG A 72 16.11 -8.02 14.51
CA ARG A 72 16.90 -7.13 13.63
C ARG A 72 16.21 -5.79 13.36
N ARG A 73 14.92 -5.65 13.68
CA ARG A 73 14.19 -4.39 13.49
C ARG A 73 14.40 -3.47 14.69
N LYS A 74 14.83 -2.25 14.42
CA LYS A 74 14.90 -1.18 15.42
C LYS A 74 13.51 -0.77 15.94
N LEU A 75 12.52 -0.71 15.05
CA LEU A 75 11.13 -0.38 15.37
C LEU A 75 10.26 -1.62 15.18
N LYS A 76 9.54 -2.00 16.24
CA LYS A 76 8.67 -3.17 16.23
C LYS A 76 7.35 -2.92 15.51
N TYR A 77 6.94 -1.66 15.40
CA TYR A 77 5.70 -1.26 14.76
C TYR A 77 5.93 -0.64 13.37
N THR A 78 5.01 -0.88 12.45
CA THR A 78 4.93 -0.21 11.14
C THR A 78 3.56 0.45 11.02
N TRP A 79 3.52 1.71 10.58
CA TRP A 79 2.27 2.39 10.32
C TRP A 79 1.72 2.01 8.95
N GLU A 80 0.55 1.36 8.94
CA GLU A 80 -0.05 0.77 7.74
C GLU A 80 -1.16 1.64 7.15
N ILE A 81 -2.09 2.09 7.98
CA ILE A 81 -3.33 2.77 7.56
C ILE A 81 -3.61 3.97 8.46
N ILE A 82 -4.20 5.02 7.87
CA ILE A 82 -4.83 6.14 8.58
C ILE A 82 -6.31 6.21 8.24
N GLN A 83 -7.15 6.55 9.21
CA GLN A 83 -8.55 6.87 8.98
C GLN A 83 -8.70 8.35 8.59
N MET A 84 -9.11 8.56 7.34
CA MET A 84 -9.50 9.85 6.77
C MET A 84 -11.02 10.06 6.94
N PRO A 85 -11.55 11.28 6.74
CA PRO A 85 -12.97 11.55 6.98
C PRO A 85 -13.90 10.59 6.22
N ASP A 86 -13.56 10.30 4.96
CA ASP A 86 -14.41 9.53 4.05
C ASP A 86 -13.92 8.10 3.79
N SER A 87 -12.71 7.74 4.25
CA SER A 87 -12.09 6.46 3.88
C SER A 87 -10.93 6.04 4.77
N LEU A 88 -10.53 4.78 4.65
CA LEU A 88 -9.24 4.30 5.14
C LEU A 88 -8.20 4.47 4.03
N VAL A 89 -7.06 5.08 4.36
CA VAL A 89 -5.96 5.29 3.41
C VAL A 89 -4.75 4.45 3.83
N GLY A 90 -4.32 3.57 2.94
CA GLY A 90 -3.08 2.79 3.09
C GLY A 90 -1.85 3.69 2.91
N VAL A 91 -1.22 4.06 4.01
CA VAL A 91 -0.04 4.94 3.98
C VAL A 91 1.24 4.20 3.63
N ASN A 92 1.26 2.86 3.80
CA ASN A 92 2.42 2.05 3.48
C ASN A 92 2.60 1.85 1.97
N THR A 93 3.54 2.59 1.39
CA THR A 93 3.78 2.58 -0.07
C THR A 93 4.45 1.30 -0.57
N LEU A 94 4.82 0.36 0.31
CA LEU A 94 5.35 -0.95 -0.07
C LEU A 94 4.27 -1.99 -0.36
N VAL A 95 3.02 -1.64 -0.08
CA VAL A 95 1.86 -2.54 -0.24
C VAL A 95 1.33 -2.57 -1.67
N PRO A 96 1.07 -1.44 -2.36
CA PRO A 96 0.23 -1.42 -3.56
C PRO A 96 0.64 -2.46 -4.62
N ASN A 97 1.93 -2.59 -4.91
CA ASN A 97 2.42 -3.57 -5.88
C ASN A 97 2.09 -5.01 -5.48
N ARG A 98 2.20 -5.35 -4.19
CA ARG A 98 1.84 -6.67 -3.66
C ARG A 98 0.33 -6.88 -3.70
N LEU A 99 -0.44 -5.85 -3.37
CA LEU A 99 -1.90 -5.88 -3.39
C LEU A 99 -2.41 -6.15 -4.81
N VAL A 100 -2.03 -5.33 -5.77
CA VAL A 100 -2.46 -5.47 -7.17
C VAL A 100 -2.00 -6.80 -7.76
N LYS A 101 -0.74 -7.21 -7.52
CA LYS A 101 -0.26 -8.53 -7.96
C LYS A 101 -1.12 -9.67 -7.43
N ALA A 102 -1.45 -9.65 -6.14
CA ALA A 102 -2.30 -10.68 -5.54
C ALA A 102 -3.73 -10.60 -6.09
N SER A 103 -4.28 -9.41 -6.28
CA SER A 103 -5.62 -9.22 -6.86
C SER A 103 -5.71 -9.77 -8.28
N ILE A 104 -4.71 -9.52 -9.14
CA ILE A 104 -4.65 -10.08 -10.50
C ILE A 104 -4.56 -11.61 -10.44
N ALA A 105 -3.63 -12.14 -9.63
CA ALA A 105 -3.43 -13.59 -9.50
C ALA A 105 -4.67 -14.36 -9.01
N ASN A 106 -5.58 -13.69 -8.29
CA ASN A 106 -6.83 -14.27 -7.80
C ASN A 106 -8.06 -13.82 -8.61
N GLY A 107 -7.88 -13.28 -9.81
CA GLY A 107 -8.98 -12.93 -10.71
C GLY A 107 -9.85 -11.76 -10.22
N MET A 108 -9.36 -10.94 -9.29
CA MET A 108 -10.11 -9.81 -8.72
C MET A 108 -10.05 -8.53 -9.56
N VAL A 109 -9.26 -8.53 -10.64
CA VAL A 109 -9.18 -7.42 -11.61
C VAL A 109 -9.65 -7.98 -12.96
N ALA A 110 -10.93 -7.75 -13.28
CA ALA A 110 -11.63 -8.40 -14.40
C ALA A 110 -10.90 -8.23 -15.74
N GLU A 111 -10.28 -7.08 -15.98
CA GLU A 111 -9.56 -6.75 -17.20
C GLU A 111 -8.23 -7.50 -17.36
N LEU A 112 -7.75 -8.15 -16.29
CA LEU A 112 -6.41 -8.78 -16.24
C LEU A 112 -6.48 -10.28 -15.87
N VAL A 113 -7.65 -10.93 -15.97
CA VAL A 113 -7.84 -12.32 -15.55
C VAL A 113 -7.26 -13.37 -16.51
N ASP A 114 -7.10 -13.03 -17.79
CA ASP A 114 -6.69 -13.98 -18.85
C ASP A 114 -5.16 -14.16 -18.96
N TYR A 115 -4.39 -13.60 -18.01
CA TYR A 115 -2.94 -13.72 -17.98
C TYR A 115 -2.47 -14.80 -16.99
N GLU A 116 -1.64 -15.72 -17.46
CA GLU A 116 -1.16 -16.87 -16.66
C GLU A 116 0.13 -16.56 -15.87
N GLU A 117 1.01 -15.73 -16.44
CA GLU A 117 2.30 -15.40 -15.83
C GLU A 117 2.35 -13.93 -15.36
N ILE A 118 2.79 -13.70 -14.11
CA ILE A 118 2.92 -12.35 -13.54
C ILE A 118 4.36 -12.12 -13.04
N ARG A 119 5.10 -11.29 -13.77
CA ARG A 119 6.50 -10.96 -13.47
C ARG A 119 6.62 -9.53 -12.93
N PRO A 120 7.11 -9.33 -11.69
CA PRO A 120 7.29 -8.00 -11.13
C PRO A 120 8.62 -7.35 -11.54
N GLU A 121 8.70 -6.01 -11.40
CA GLU A 121 9.93 -5.21 -11.52
C GLU A 121 10.68 -5.41 -12.85
N VAL A 122 9.93 -5.39 -13.96
CA VAL A 122 10.46 -5.72 -15.28
C VAL A 122 11.17 -4.53 -15.89
N GLN A 123 12.45 -4.74 -16.25
CA GLN A 123 13.22 -3.76 -16.98
C GLN A 123 12.74 -3.67 -18.43
N THR A 124 12.28 -2.49 -18.83
CA THR A 124 11.77 -2.20 -20.18
C THR A 124 12.80 -1.46 -21.04
N SER A 125 13.59 -0.58 -20.41
CA SER A 125 14.70 0.14 -21.05
C SER A 125 15.79 0.47 -20.04
N LYS A 126 16.88 1.11 -20.50
CA LYS A 126 18.00 1.48 -19.63
C LYS A 126 17.54 2.42 -18.51
N GLY A 127 17.55 1.91 -17.28
CA GLY A 127 17.15 2.67 -16.09
C GLY A 127 15.64 2.91 -15.97
N SER A 128 14.80 2.13 -16.66
CA SER A 128 13.36 2.12 -16.46
C SER A 128 12.89 0.72 -16.11
N ARG A 129 11.99 0.63 -15.13
CA ARG A 129 11.28 -0.60 -14.75
C ARG A 129 9.81 -0.25 -14.62
N LEU A 130 8.96 -1.14 -15.13
CA LEU A 130 7.51 -1.12 -14.88
C LEU A 130 7.18 -2.17 -13.83
N ASP A 131 6.09 -1.93 -13.10
CA ASP A 131 5.77 -2.70 -11.90
C ASP A 131 5.48 -4.17 -12.20
N LEU A 132 4.70 -4.48 -13.24
CA LEU A 132 4.36 -5.84 -13.65
C LEU A 132 4.43 -6.03 -15.19
N LEU A 133 4.81 -7.23 -15.61
CA LEU A 133 4.57 -7.79 -16.93
C LEU A 133 3.67 -9.01 -16.77
N LEU A 134 2.54 -9.00 -17.46
CA LEU A 134 1.63 -10.12 -17.58
C LEU A 134 1.84 -10.82 -18.92
N THR A 135 1.72 -12.14 -18.96
CA THR A 135 1.81 -12.94 -20.20
C THR A 135 0.70 -13.99 -20.24
N ASP A 136 -0.05 -14.02 -21.34
CA ASP A 136 -1.14 -14.98 -21.55
C ASP A 136 -0.62 -16.31 -22.13
N SER A 137 -1.51 -17.28 -22.30
CA SER A 137 -1.19 -18.61 -22.84
C SER A 137 -0.70 -18.58 -24.29
N HIS A 138 -0.97 -17.50 -25.02
CA HIS A 138 -0.53 -17.28 -26.40
C HIS A 138 0.76 -16.45 -26.49
N GLY A 139 1.32 -16.02 -25.35
CA GLY A 139 2.53 -15.20 -25.26
C GLY A 139 2.29 -13.70 -25.45
N ALA A 140 1.04 -13.23 -25.49
CA ALA A 140 0.73 -11.81 -25.53
C ALA A 140 1.10 -11.15 -24.21
N LYS A 141 1.67 -9.94 -24.29
CA LYS A 141 2.25 -9.22 -23.16
C LYS A 141 1.40 -8.02 -22.79
N CYS A 142 1.20 -7.82 -21.49
CA CYS A 142 0.62 -6.60 -20.95
C CYS A 142 1.52 -6.03 -19.85
N PHE A 143 1.97 -4.79 -20.04
CA PHE A 143 2.70 -4.06 -19.01
C PHE A 143 1.73 -3.29 -18.12
N VAL A 144 1.90 -3.41 -16.81
CA VAL A 144 1.07 -2.74 -15.81
C VAL A 144 1.98 -1.89 -14.91
N GLU A 145 1.62 -0.62 -14.78
CA GLU A 145 2.23 0.33 -13.84
C GLU A 145 1.19 0.71 -12.79
N ILE A 146 1.58 0.67 -11.53
CA ILE A 146 0.74 0.84 -10.36
C ILE A 146 1.05 2.20 -9.73
N LYS A 147 0.01 3.03 -9.55
CA LYS A 147 0.12 4.33 -8.87
C LYS A 147 -0.64 4.30 -7.56
N ASN A 148 -0.01 4.81 -6.50
CA ASN A 148 -0.66 4.98 -5.20
C ASN A 148 -1.24 6.40 -5.09
N CYS A 149 -2.56 6.50 -4.94
CA CYS A 149 -3.28 7.76 -4.78
C CYS A 149 -3.66 7.94 -3.31
N THR A 150 -2.93 8.79 -2.59
CA THR A 150 -3.22 9.09 -1.17
C THR A 150 -3.80 10.48 -0.95
N LEU A 151 -3.85 11.33 -1.98
CA LEU A 151 -4.52 12.61 -1.92
C LEU A 151 -6.00 12.39 -2.23
N VAL A 152 -6.88 12.67 -1.27
CA VAL A 152 -8.33 12.63 -1.47
C VAL A 152 -8.87 14.05 -1.30
N ASP A 153 -9.65 14.50 -2.26
CA ASP A 153 -10.36 15.78 -2.25
C ASP A 153 -11.79 15.55 -2.73
N GLU A 154 -12.78 15.95 -1.93
CA GLU A 154 -14.22 15.73 -2.19
C GLU A 154 -14.58 14.31 -2.64
N GLY A 155 -13.99 13.29 -1.99
CA GLY A 155 -14.24 11.87 -2.31
C GLY A 155 -13.52 11.34 -3.55
N VAL A 156 -12.72 12.17 -4.23
CA VAL A 156 -11.94 11.78 -5.41
C VAL A 156 -10.46 11.59 -5.04
N ALA A 157 -9.87 10.46 -5.45
CA ALA A 157 -8.46 10.18 -5.23
C ALA A 157 -7.59 10.70 -6.39
N PHE A 158 -6.54 11.45 -6.05
CA PHE A 158 -5.65 12.09 -7.01
C PHE A 158 -4.23 11.50 -6.98
N PHE A 159 -3.61 11.49 -8.16
CA PHE A 159 -2.19 11.30 -8.34
C PHE A 159 -1.67 12.21 -9.47
N PRO A 160 -0.52 12.88 -9.31
CA PRO A 160 0.34 12.86 -8.13
C PRO A 160 -0.04 13.95 -7.10
N ASP A 161 0.44 13.83 -5.85
CA ASP A 161 0.30 14.85 -4.79
C ASP A 161 1.40 15.96 -4.85
N ALA A 162 2.34 15.80 -5.78
CA ALA A 162 3.41 16.74 -6.11
C ALA A 162 3.95 16.45 -7.52
N VAL A 163 4.62 17.43 -8.15
CA VAL A 163 5.26 17.21 -9.46
C VAL A 163 6.23 16.02 -9.40
N THR A 164 6.05 15.04 -10.30
CA THR A 164 6.87 13.81 -10.35
C THR A 164 7.46 13.57 -11.73
N GLN A 165 8.77 13.85 -11.88
CA GLN A 165 9.51 13.52 -13.10
C GLN A 165 9.59 12.00 -13.33
N ARG A 166 9.68 11.22 -12.25
CA ARG A 166 9.68 9.75 -12.30
C ARG A 166 8.35 9.23 -12.85
N GLY A 167 7.22 9.73 -12.36
CA GLY A 167 5.90 9.33 -12.85
C GLY A 167 5.74 9.63 -14.34
N ARG A 168 6.14 10.82 -14.79
CA ARG A 168 6.15 11.18 -16.22
C ARG A 168 7.01 10.23 -17.05
N LYS A 169 8.22 9.89 -16.59
CA LYS A 169 9.10 8.95 -17.29
C LYS A 169 8.43 7.58 -17.48
N HIS A 170 7.72 7.08 -16.48
CA HIS A 170 7.04 5.78 -16.56
C HIS A 170 5.84 5.82 -17.51
N LEU A 171 5.10 6.93 -17.57
CA LEU A 171 4.03 7.12 -18.56
C LEU A 171 4.57 7.17 -19.99
N GLU A 172 5.69 7.86 -20.22
CA GLU A 172 6.34 7.84 -21.54
C GLU A 172 6.88 6.46 -21.90
N GLU A 173 7.26 5.65 -20.92
CA GLU A 173 7.68 4.27 -21.15
C GLU A 173 6.51 3.36 -21.55
N LEU A 174 5.32 3.56 -20.96
CA LEU A 174 4.10 2.82 -21.34
C LEU A 174 3.58 3.18 -22.73
N LYS A 175 3.88 4.38 -23.23
CA LYS A 175 3.46 4.84 -24.56
C LYS A 175 4.29 4.27 -25.72
N ARG A 176 5.40 3.61 -25.43
CA ARG A 176 6.35 3.07 -26.42
C ARG A 176 5.96 1.66 -26.84
#